data_AF-F8L032-F1
#
_entry.id   AF-F8L032-F1
#
_cell.length_a   1.000
_cell.length_b   1.000
_cell.length_c   1.000
_cell.angle_alpha   90.00
_cell.angle_beta   90.00
_cell.angle_gamma   90.00
#
_symmetry.space_group_name_H-M   'P 1'
#
loop_
_entity.id
_entity.type
_entity.pdbx_description
1 polymer ?
#
loop_
_entity_poly.entity_id
_entity_poly.type
_entity_poly.pdbx_seq_one_letter_code
_entity_poly.pdbx_strand_id
1 'polypeptide(L)'
;MLDAIFYLLRSGCAWRLLPYDFPPWQTVYSQFKLWKKEGLFPKICEHVRKNLRILLGRMAEASAAIIDSHRKGGLCGYDAGKKVKGRKRHIAVDTQGFLLQAHITSGNISDKKGLQSLVRRKSLKSV
;
A
#
# COMPACT_ATOMS: atom_id res chain seq x y z
N MET A 1 -8.60 -17.96 -2.97
CA MET A 1 -7.87 -16.94 -3.79
C MET A 1 -7.26 -15.85 -2.92
N LEU A 2 -8.05 -15.11 -2.13
CA LEU A 2 -7.51 -14.08 -1.21
C LEU A 2 -6.59 -14.67 -0.15
N ASP A 3 -6.92 -15.83 0.41
CA ASP A 3 -6.10 -16.49 1.44
C ASP A 3 -4.69 -16.84 0.92
N ALA A 4 -4.59 -17.29 -0.33
CA ALA A 4 -3.31 -17.53 -0.98
C ALA A 4 -2.48 -16.23 -1.13
N ILE A 5 -3.13 -15.12 -1.47
CA ILE A 5 -2.48 -13.80 -1.55
C ILE A 5 -2.05 -13.33 -0.15
N PHE A 6 -2.89 -13.49 0.87
CA PHE A 6 -2.55 -13.13 2.24
C PHE A 6 -1.43 -14.00 2.80
N TYR A 7 -1.43 -15.29 2.49
CA TYR A 7 -0.33 -16.19 2.82
C TYR A 7 0.99 -15.71 2.20
N LEU A 8 1.00 -15.37 0.90
CA LEU A 8 2.18 -14.81 0.23
C LEU A 8 2.65 -13.50 0.88
N LEU A 9 1.72 -12.60 1.20
CA LEU A 9 2.05 -11.31 1.82
C LEU A 9 2.60 -11.47 3.25
N ARG A 10 2.10 -12.44 4.00
CA ARG A 10 2.52 -12.72 5.38
C ARG A 10 3.85 -13.48 5.43
N SER A 11 3.99 -14.53 4.61
CA SER A 11 5.17 -15.39 4.57
C SER A 11 6.35 -14.77 3.81
N GLY A 12 6.07 -13.92 2.82
CA GLY A 12 7.08 -13.39 1.91
C GLY A 12 7.69 -14.43 0.97
N CYS A 13 7.08 -15.62 0.83
CA CYS A 13 7.61 -16.66 -0.05
C CYS A 13 7.51 -16.28 -1.54
N ALA A 14 8.32 -16.93 -2.37
CA ALA A 14 8.20 -16.77 -3.82
C ALA A 14 6.88 -17.39 -4.31
N TRP A 15 6.29 -16.83 -5.37
CA TRP A 15 5.03 -17.34 -5.96
C TRP A 15 5.06 -18.86 -6.24
N ARG A 16 6.19 -19.37 -6.73
CA ARG A 16 6.37 -20.80 -7.05
C ARG A 16 6.43 -21.71 -5.81
N LEU A 17 6.60 -21.13 -4.62
CA LEU A 17 6.64 -21.83 -3.33
C LEU A 17 5.29 -21.73 -2.60
N LEU A 18 4.23 -21.34 -3.29
CA LEU A 18 2.89 -21.39 -2.73
C LEU A 18 2.53 -22.85 -2.40
N PRO A 19 2.05 -23.17 -1.18
CA PRO A 19 1.64 -24.53 -0.82
C PRO A 19 0.60 -25.12 -1.77
N TYR A 20 0.64 -26.44 -1.93
CA TYR A 20 -0.26 -27.18 -2.83
C TYR A 20 -1.72 -27.18 -2.38
N ASP A 21 -2.01 -26.84 -1.11
CA ASP A 21 -3.38 -26.68 -0.60
C ASP A 21 -4.09 -25.44 -1.17
N PHE A 22 -3.34 -24.53 -1.81
CA PHE A 22 -3.89 -23.38 -2.52
C PHE A 22 -4.03 -23.66 -4.02
N PRO A 23 -4.86 -22.87 -4.74
CA PRO A 23 -4.89 -22.93 -6.20
C PRO A 23 -3.49 -22.73 -6.82
N PRO A 24 -3.24 -23.28 -8.03
CA PRO A 24 -1.95 -23.15 -8.70
C PRO A 24 -1.45 -21.70 -8.72
N TRP A 25 -0.17 -21.49 -8.41
CA TRP A 25 0.39 -20.15 -8.25
C TRP A 25 0.19 -19.25 -9.48
N GLN A 26 0.15 -19.83 -10.68
CA GLN A 26 -0.12 -19.13 -11.93
C GLN A 26 -1.51 -18.48 -11.93
N THR A 27 -2.51 -19.22 -11.44
CA THR A 27 -3.90 -18.75 -11.30
C THR A 27 -4.00 -17.67 -10.24
N VAL A 28 -3.35 -17.86 -9.09
CA VAL A 28 -3.31 -16.85 -8.03
C VAL A 28 -2.64 -15.57 -8.52
N TYR A 29 -1.52 -15.69 -9.25
CA TYR A 29 -0.79 -14.56 -9.80
C TYR A 29 -1.56 -13.84 -10.91
N SER A 30 -2.20 -14.57 -11.83
CA SER A 30 -2.99 -13.97 -12.92
C SER A 30 -4.15 -13.15 -12.36
N GLN A 31 -4.87 -13.69 -11.37
CA GLN A 31 -5.95 -12.99 -10.69
C GLN A 31 -5.44 -11.79 -9.89
N PHE A 32 -4.34 -11.95 -9.15
CA PHE A 32 -3.72 -10.83 -8.42
C PHE A 32 -3.36 -9.69 -9.38
N LYS A 33 -2.78 -10.02 -10.54
CA LYS A 33 -2.43 -9.04 -11.57
C LYS A 33 -3.67 -8.34 -12.12
N LEU A 34 -4.75 -9.07 -12.38
CA LEU A 34 -6.03 -8.52 -12.83
C LEU A 34 -6.61 -7.54 -11.79
N TRP A 35 -6.75 -7.98 -10.55
CA TRP A 35 -7.28 -7.16 -9.45
C TRP A 35 -6.44 -5.93 -9.16
N LYS A 36 -5.11 -6.04 -9.30
CA LYS A 36 -4.20 -4.91 -9.20
C LYS A 36 -4.45 -3.90 -10.32
N LYS A 37 -4.67 -4.36 -11.56
CA LYS A 37 -4.98 -3.50 -12.71
C LYS A 37 -6.32 -2.78 -12.54
N GLU A 38 -7.32 -3.47 -12.01
CA GLU A 38 -8.67 -2.92 -11.74
C GLU A 38 -8.73 -2.00 -10.52
N GLY A 39 -7.65 -1.93 -9.73
CA GLY A 39 -7.61 -1.13 -8.51
C GLY A 39 -8.52 -1.67 -7.41
N LEU A 40 -8.69 -3.00 -7.32
CA LEU A 40 -9.55 -3.64 -6.34
C LEU A 40 -9.03 -3.47 -4.90
N PHE A 41 -7.73 -3.62 -4.66
CA PHE A 41 -7.16 -3.53 -3.31
C PHE A 41 -7.42 -2.19 -2.62
N PRO A 42 -7.20 -1.02 -3.27
CA PRO A 42 -7.61 0.26 -2.69
C PRO A 42 -9.09 0.34 -2.32
N LYS A 43 -9.99 -0.19 -3.17
CA LYS A 43 -11.44 -0.20 -2.91
C LYS A 43 -11.79 -1.05 -1.68
N ILE A 44 -11.20 -2.25 -1.57
CA ILE A 44 -11.39 -3.13 -0.41
C ILE A 44 -10.89 -2.44 0.86
N CYS A 45 -9.67 -1.90 0.85
CA CYS A 45 -9.11 -1.20 2.01
C CYS A 45 -9.99 0.00 2.43
N GLU A 46 -10.51 0.76 1.46
CA GLU A 46 -11.42 1.86 1.72
C GLU A 46 -12.72 1.39 2.39
N HIS A 47 -13.35 0.35 1.84
CA HIS A 47 -14.61 -0.19 2.38
C HIS A 47 -14.42 -0.74 3.79
N VAL A 48 -13.39 -1.57 4.01
CA VAL A 48 -13.05 -2.12 5.32
C VAL A 48 -12.75 -0.99 6.32
N ARG A 49 -11.95 0.01 5.93
CA ARG A 49 -11.68 1.18 6.78
C ARG A 49 -12.94 1.92 7.17
N LYS A 50 -13.84 2.23 6.22
CA LYS A 50 -15.09 2.94 6.49
C LYS A 50 -15.95 2.18 7.49
N ASN A 51 -16.12 0.88 7.30
CA ASN A 51 -16.90 0.03 8.20
C ASN A 51 -16.28 -0.02 9.59
N LEU A 52 -14.97 -0.24 9.70
CA LEU A 52 -14.27 -0.25 11.00
C LEU A 52 -14.40 1.09 11.73
N ARG A 53 -14.34 2.22 11.02
CA ARG A 53 -14.54 3.54 11.63
C ARG A 53 -15.95 3.71 12.19
N ILE A 54 -16.98 3.31 11.44
CA ILE A 54 -18.37 3.37 11.90
C ILE A 54 -18.56 2.48 13.14
N LEU A 55 -17.99 1.27 13.14
CA LEU A 55 -18.04 0.35 14.27
C LEU A 55 -17.37 0.94 15.53
N LEU A 56 -16.33 1.76 15.36
CA LEU A 56 -15.68 2.49 16.45
C LEU A 56 -16.39 3.80 16.83
N GLY A 57 -17.62 4.03 16.35
CA GLY A 57 -18.39 5.26 16.64
C GLY A 57 -17.82 6.52 15.98
N ARG A 58 -17.02 6.37 14.91
CA ARG A 58 -16.44 7.49 14.15
C ARG A 58 -17.16 7.69 12.82
N MET A 59 -17.01 8.89 12.25
CA MET A 59 -17.45 9.16 10.88
C MET A 59 -16.69 8.27 9.87
N ALA A 60 -17.39 7.79 8.84
CA ALA A 60 -16.83 6.90 7.82
C ALA A 60 -15.60 7.51 7.13
N GLU A 61 -15.65 8.81 6.83
CA GLU A 61 -14.51 9.56 6.33
C GLU A 61 -13.64 10.10 7.47
N ALA A 62 -12.32 10.06 7.26
CA ALA A 62 -11.35 10.61 8.19
C ALA A 62 -11.16 12.10 7.95
N SER A 63 -11.31 12.90 9.01
CA SER A 63 -11.08 14.36 8.98
C SER A 63 -9.59 14.74 9.04
N ALA A 64 -8.77 13.88 9.64
CA ALA A 64 -7.33 14.09 9.80
C ALA A 64 -6.54 12.87 9.35
N ALA A 65 -5.30 13.11 8.89
CA ALA A 65 -4.36 12.08 8.46
C ALA A 65 -2.99 12.32 9.10
N ILE A 66 -2.37 11.25 9.60
CA ILE A 66 -0.97 11.23 10.04
C ILE A 66 -0.17 10.63 8.89
N ILE A 67 0.91 11.32 8.48
CA ILE A 67 1.73 10.91 7.35
C ILE A 67 3.16 10.69 7.84
N ASP A 68 3.71 9.53 7.50
CA ASP A 68 5.12 9.21 7.76
C ASP A 68 5.80 8.67 6.49
N SER A 69 7.11 8.84 6.42
CA SER A 69 7.96 8.36 5.33
C SER A 69 9.04 7.43 5.86
N HIS A 70 9.03 6.18 5.38
CA HIS A 70 10.01 5.17 5.78
C HIS A 70 10.84 4.69 4.60
N ARG A 71 12.16 4.61 4.80
CA ARG A 71 13.12 4.11 3.82
C ARG A 71 13.27 2.59 3.94
N LYS A 72 13.33 1.89 2.80
CA LYS A 72 13.84 0.51 2.74
C LYS A 72 14.98 0.42 1.74
N GLY A 73 16.02 -0.35 2.07
CA GLY A 73 17.13 -0.65 1.16
C GLY A 73 16.65 -1.27 -0.15
N GLY A 74 17.41 -1.07 -1.24
CA GLY A 74 17.10 -1.65 -2.54
C GLY A 74 17.69 -0.88 -3.72
N LEU A 75 17.51 -1.43 -4.93
CA LEU A 75 18.22 -1.03 -6.15
C LEU A 75 17.81 0.34 -6.76
N CYS A 76 16.84 1.07 -6.21
CA CYS A 76 16.16 2.14 -6.95
C CYS A 76 16.29 3.54 -6.34
N GLY A 77 17.29 4.31 -6.81
CA GLY A 77 17.51 5.71 -6.44
C GLY A 77 18.57 5.86 -5.34
N TYR A 78 19.60 6.65 -5.62
CA TYR A 78 20.70 6.95 -4.71
C TYR A 78 20.45 8.29 -4.01
N ASP A 79 20.47 8.28 -2.68
CA ASP A 79 20.44 9.52 -1.90
C ASP A 79 21.87 9.99 -1.68
N ALA A 80 22.23 11.13 -2.27
CA ALA A 80 23.57 11.70 -2.15
C ALA A 80 23.88 12.23 -0.75
N GLY A 81 22.87 12.72 -0.02
CA GLY A 81 23.05 13.24 1.35
C GLY A 81 23.34 12.12 2.34
N LYS A 82 22.75 10.93 2.14
CA LYS A 82 22.95 9.75 3.00
C LYS A 82 23.89 8.69 2.40
N LYS A 83 24.32 8.89 1.15
CA LYS A 83 25.17 7.98 0.36
C LYS A 83 24.67 6.53 0.27
N VAL A 84 23.35 6.33 0.17
CA VAL A 84 22.73 4.98 0.14
C VAL A 84 21.66 4.86 -0.93
N LYS A 85 21.60 3.70 -1.61
CA LYS A 85 20.52 3.33 -2.54
C LYS A 85 19.32 2.75 -1.79
N GLY A 86 18.11 3.16 -2.15
CA GLY A 86 16.91 2.60 -1.53
C GLY A 86 15.63 3.16 -2.08
N ARG A 87 14.48 2.67 -1.60
CA ARG A 87 13.16 3.22 -1.93
C ARG A 87 12.57 3.89 -0.68
N LYS A 88 11.71 4.88 -0.88
CA LYS A 88 10.95 5.52 0.19
C LYS A 88 9.48 5.16 0.07
N ARG A 89 8.83 4.89 1.20
CA ARG A 89 7.40 4.63 1.30
C ARG A 89 6.79 5.75 2.12
N HIS A 90 5.84 6.46 1.54
CA HIS A 90 5.05 7.49 2.17
C HIS A 90 3.69 6.89 2.49
N ILE A 91 3.32 6.85 3.76
CA ILE A 91 2.10 6.20 4.23
C ILE A 91 1.28 7.25 4.97
N ALA A 92 0.01 7.40 4.57
CA ALA A 92 -0.98 8.18 5.28
C ALA A 92 -1.95 7.23 5.99
N VAL A 93 -2.15 7.44 7.28
CA VAL A 93 -3.13 6.74 8.10
C VAL A 93 -4.07 7.75 8.75
N ASP A 94 -5.25 7.31 9.19
CA ASP A 94 -6.12 8.13 10.03
C ASP A 94 -5.66 8.13 11.50
N THR A 95 -6.41 8.81 12.37
CA THR A 95 -6.12 8.88 13.80
C THR A 95 -6.30 7.55 14.55
N GLN A 96 -6.82 6.51 13.91
CA GLN A 96 -6.93 5.15 14.45
C GLN A 96 -5.88 4.21 13.83
N GLY A 97 -5.00 4.74 12.98
CA GLY A 97 -3.97 3.96 12.29
C GLY A 97 -4.45 3.23 11.04
N PHE A 98 -5.69 3.47 10.57
CA PHE A 98 -6.19 2.82 9.36
C PHE A 98 -5.63 3.49 8.09
N LEU A 99 -5.21 2.66 7.13
CA LEU A 99 -4.56 3.11 5.90
C LEU A 99 -5.49 3.98 5.05
N LEU A 100 -5.08 5.23 4.82
CA LEU A 100 -5.72 6.14 3.87
C LEU A 100 -5.06 6.03 2.50
N GLN A 101 -3.73 5.99 2.47
CA GLN A 101 -2.98 5.92 1.22
C GLN A 101 -1.54 5.49 1.43
N ALA A 102 -0.97 4.80 0.45
CA ALA A 102 0.46 4.52 0.39
C ALA A 102 1.03 4.91 -0.98
N HIS A 103 2.24 5.48 -0.99
CA HIS A 103 2.97 5.81 -2.20
C HIS A 103 4.44 5.47 -2.05
N ILE A 104 5.03 4.85 -3.07
CA ILE A 104 6.44 4.46 -3.05
C ILE A 104 7.17 5.31 -4.08
N THR A 105 8.24 5.97 -3.65
CA THR A 105 9.13 6.76 -4.51
C THR A 105 10.54 6.19 -4.48
N SER A 106 11.34 6.54 -5.49
CA SER A 106 12.77 6.27 -5.49
C SER A 106 13.48 6.99 -4.33
N GLY A 107 14.62 6.46 -3.89
CA GLY A 107 15.35 6.96 -2.71
C GLY A 107 15.93 8.36 -2.85
N ASN A 108 16.13 8.83 -4.08
CA ASN A 108 16.61 10.16 -4.40
C ASN A 108 15.51 11.24 -4.35
N ILE A 109 14.24 10.86 -4.24
CA ILE A 109 13.13 11.81 -4.14
C ILE A 109 13.07 12.35 -2.70
N SER A 110 13.00 13.68 -2.56
CA SER A 110 12.86 14.32 -1.25
C SER A 110 11.51 14.03 -0.63
N ASP A 111 11.44 14.01 0.71
CA ASP A 111 10.21 13.64 1.42
C ASP A 111 9.09 14.63 1.10
N LYS A 112 9.38 15.94 1.06
CA LYS A 112 8.43 16.97 0.59
C LYS A 112 7.78 16.61 -0.76
N LYS A 113 8.58 16.24 -1.77
CA LYS A 113 8.04 15.86 -3.09
C LYS A 113 7.24 14.56 -3.02
N GLY A 114 7.71 13.57 -2.26
CA GLY A 114 6.99 12.32 -2.03
C GLY A 114 5.63 12.51 -1.36
N LEU A 115 5.56 13.36 -0.34
CA LEU A 115 4.31 13.73 0.34
C LEU A 115 3.36 14.49 -0.60
N GLN A 116 3.85 15.43 -1.41
CA GLN A 116 3.02 16.11 -2.42
C GLN A 116 2.40 15.12 -3.42
N SER A 117 3.17 14.12 -3.86
CA SER A 117 2.67 13.05 -4.74
C SER A 117 1.63 12.15 -4.04
N LEU A 118 1.80 11.90 -2.75
CA LEU A 118 0.82 11.17 -1.94
C LEU A 118 -0.51 11.95 -1.88
N VAL A 119 -0.47 13.23 -1.47
CA VAL A 119 -1.70 14.05 -1.30
C VAL A 119 -2.43 14.28 -2.62
N ARG A 120 -1.73 14.64 -3.71
CA ARG A 120 -2.35 14.89 -5.02
C ARG A 120 -3.16 13.70 -5.55
N ARG A 121 -2.71 12.49 -5.25
CA ARG A 121 -3.35 11.26 -5.73
C ARG A 121 -4.67 10.96 -5.01
N LYS A 122 -4.92 11.56 -3.83
CA LYS A 122 -6.22 11.51 -3.13
C LYS A 122 -7.28 12.42 -3.79
N SER A 123 -6.83 13.50 -4.45
CA SER A 123 -7.69 14.54 -5.05
C SER A 123 -8.32 14.16 -6.40
N LEU A 124 -8.08 12.96 -6.93
CA LEU A 124 -8.58 12.54 -8.26
C LEU A 124 -9.85 11.67 -8.21
N LYS A 125 -10.56 11.61 -7.08
CA LYS A 125 -11.86 10.92 -6.96
C LYS A 125 -12.82 11.62 -6.00
N SER A 126 -13.11 12.88 -6.29
CA SER A 126 -14.25 13.60 -5.72
C SER A 126 -14.93 14.39 -6.82
N VAL A 127 -15.60 13.68 -7.72
CA VAL A 127 -16.80 14.10 -8.48
C VAL A 127 -17.63 12.85 -8.70
#